data_AF-A0A9P5YSZ9-F1
#
_entry.id   AF-A0A9P5YSZ9-F1
#
_cell.length_a   1.000
_cell.length_b   1.000
_cell.length_c   1.000
_cell.angle_alpha   90.00
_cell.angle_beta   90.00
_cell.angle_gamma   90.00
#
_symmetry.space_group_name_H-M   'P 1'
#
loop_
_entity.id
_entity.type
_entity.pdbx_description
1 polymer ?
#
loop_
_entity_poly.entity_id
_entity_poly.type
_entity_poly.pdbx_seq_one_letter_code
_entity_poly.pdbx_strand_id
1 'polypeptide(L)'
;MLVVHSSSRCDVCLSEYSWEDSGKRPHAIACGHIFCRDCLYATIPPLCPLCRHIYQPNKMKRLHVDKPEDIDDQKEIDLLQRLVVSWETPHEQLGEVLEEVDSWLDR
;
A
#
# COMPACT_ATOMS: atom_id res chain seq x y z
N MET A 1 14.76 -3.78 -2.51
CA MET A 1 14.03 -2.59 -2.03
C MET A 1 12.64 -3.05 -1.66
N LEU A 2 12.15 -2.74 -0.45
CA LEU A 2 10.75 -3.01 -0.10
C LEU A 2 9.91 -1.89 -0.71
N VAL A 3 9.10 -2.21 -1.73
CA VAL A 3 8.18 -1.25 -2.32
C VAL A 3 6.86 -1.37 -1.57
N VAL A 4 6.43 -0.29 -0.94
CA VAL A 4 5.11 -0.18 -0.29
C VAL A 4 4.28 0.73 -1.19
N HIS A 5 3.22 0.20 -1.77
CA HIS A 5 2.33 0.96 -2.63
C HIS A 5 1.70 2.13 -1.84
N SER A 6 1.44 3.27 -2.48
CA SER A 6 0.88 4.47 -1.84
C SER A 6 -0.45 4.19 -1.14
N SER A 7 -1.26 3.27 -1.68
CA SER A 7 -2.52 2.82 -1.08
C SER A 7 -2.37 1.81 0.06
N SER A 8 -1.14 1.45 0.48
CA SER A 8 -0.93 0.47 1.55
C SER A 8 -1.50 0.96 2.87
N ARG A 9 -2.19 0.07 3.60
CA ARG A 9 -2.94 0.41 4.82
C ARG A 9 -2.51 -0.46 6.00
N CYS A 10 -2.86 0.00 7.20
CA CYS A 10 -2.73 -0.79 8.41
C CYS A 10 -3.90 -1.77 8.56
N ASP A 11 -3.63 -3.06 8.75
CA ASP A 11 -4.67 -4.10 8.92
C ASP A 11 -5.49 -4.00 10.21
N VAL A 12 -5.18 -3.05 11.10
CA VAL A 12 -5.93 -2.83 12.36
C VAL A 12 -6.87 -1.64 12.24
N CYS A 13 -6.35 -0.45 11.88
CA CYS A 13 -7.18 0.76 11.77
C CYS A 13 -7.70 1.02 10.35
N LEU A 14 -7.28 0.22 9.37
CA LEU A 14 -7.62 0.34 7.95
C LEU A 14 -7.30 1.71 7.34
N SER A 15 -6.46 2.52 8.01
CA SER A 15 -5.99 3.80 7.52
C SER A 15 -4.76 3.61 6.65
N GLU A 16 -4.61 4.47 5.65
CA GLU A 16 -3.40 4.57 4.83
C GLU A 16 -2.19 4.91 5.69
N TYR A 17 -1.04 4.38 5.28
CA TYR A 17 0.23 4.76 5.87
C TYR A 17 0.58 6.20 5.48
N SER A 18 1.05 6.98 6.45
CA SER A 18 1.54 8.34 6.22
C SER A 18 2.96 8.49 6.75
N TRP A 19 3.80 9.18 5.98
CA TRP A 19 5.16 9.53 6.35
C TRP A 19 5.21 10.86 7.11
N GLU A 20 4.17 11.68 6.99
CA GLU A 20 4.02 12.95 7.70
C GLU A 20 3.56 12.72 9.15
N ASP A 21 2.53 11.88 9.32
CA ASP A 21 2.00 11.54 10.64
C ASP A 21 2.79 10.38 11.27
N SER A 22 3.49 10.69 12.37
CA SER A 22 4.30 9.70 13.09
C SER A 22 3.52 8.49 13.63
N GLY A 23 2.23 8.66 13.92
CA GLY A 23 1.34 7.60 14.41
C GLY A 23 0.91 6.63 13.31
N LYS A 24 0.76 7.15 12.08
CA LYS A 24 0.40 6.39 10.87
C LYS A 24 1.59 5.83 10.11
N ARG A 25 2.82 5.99 10.59
CA ARG A 25 4.01 5.39 9.96
C ARG A 25 4.04 3.87 10.10
N PRO A 26 4.41 3.13 9.04
CA PRO A 26 4.52 1.68 9.08
C PRO A 26 5.68 1.21 9.96
N HIS A 27 5.42 0.24 10.83
CA HIS A 27 6.39 -0.38 11.72
C HIS A 27 6.32 -1.90 11.60
N ALA A 28 7.48 -2.53 11.39
CA ALA A 28 7.63 -3.97 11.47
C ALA A 28 7.90 -4.40 12.92
N ILE A 29 7.23 -5.47 13.34
CA ILE A 29 7.50 -6.16 14.61
C ILE A 29 8.33 -7.43 14.39
N ALA A 30 8.78 -8.09 15.46
CA ALA A 30 9.74 -9.19 15.40
C ALA A 30 9.30 -10.39 14.53
N CYS A 31 7.99 -10.61 14.39
CA CYS A 31 7.44 -11.67 13.53
C CYS A 31 7.29 -11.26 12.05
N GLY A 32 7.73 -10.06 11.66
CA GLY A 32 7.72 -9.58 10.27
C GLY A 32 6.46 -8.85 9.82
N HIS A 33 5.34 -8.95 10.56
CA HIS A 33 4.12 -8.22 10.23
C HIS A 33 4.25 -6.71 10.45
N ILE A 34 3.50 -5.92 9.67
CA ILE A 34 3.62 -4.46 9.59
C ILE A 34 2.29 -3.82 9.99
N PHE A 35 2.34 -2.83 10.88
CA PHE A 35 1.17 -2.05 11.31
C PHE A 35 1.57 -0.59 11.54
N CYS A 36 0.59 0.30 11.72
CA CYS A 36 0.90 1.66 12.13
C CYS A 36 1.35 1.71 13.60
N ARG A 37 2.12 2.74 13.95
CA ARG A 37 2.66 2.92 15.30
C ARG A 37 1.56 2.94 16.35
N ASP A 38 0.50 3.71 16.13
CA ASP A 38 -0.57 3.88 17.11
C ASP A 38 -1.27 2.56 17.44
N CYS A 39 -1.56 1.74 16.42
CA CYS A 39 -2.17 0.43 16.64
C CYS A 39 -1.26 -0.51 17.44
N LEU A 40 0.06 -0.47 17.22
CA LEU A 40 0.98 -1.29 17.99
C LEU A 40 1.08 -0.84 19.46
N TYR A 41 1.06 0.47 19.74
CA TYR A 41 1.05 0.95 21.12
C TYR A 41 -0.29 0.73 21.84
N ALA A 42 -1.41 0.73 21.10
CA ALA A 42 -2.73 0.45 21.65
C ALA A 42 -3.00 -1.05 21.93
N THR A 43 -2.20 -1.95 21.33
CA THR A 43 -2.41 -3.39 21.47
C THR A 43 -1.90 -3.90 22.83
N ILE A 44 -2.82 -4.32 23.69
CA ILE A 44 -2.52 -4.88 25.02
C ILE A 44 -3.24 -6.23 25.17
N PRO A 45 -2.54 -7.34 25.44
CA PRO A 45 -1.08 -7.49 25.54
C PRO A 45 -0.38 -7.32 24.17
N PRO A 46 0.95 -7.09 24.11
CA PRO A 46 1.68 -6.85 22.86
C PRO A 46 1.87 -8.15 22.05
N LEU A 47 0.76 -8.64 21.49
CA LEU A 47 0.67 -9.78 20.59
C LEU A 47 0.38 -9.30 19.19
N CYS A 48 1.07 -9.85 18.19
CA CYS A 48 0.79 -9.54 16.80
C CYS A 48 -0.70 -9.78 16.47
N PRO A 49 -1.42 -8.79 15.90
CA PRO A 49 -2.82 -8.96 15.51
C PRO A 49 -3.08 -10.11 14.52
N LEU A 50 -2.08 -10.50 13.73
CA LEU A 50 -2.21 -11.55 12.71
C LEU A 50 -1.78 -12.94 13.20
N CYS A 51 -0.58 -13.07 13.77
CA CYS A 51 0.00 -14.37 14.13
C CYS A 51 0.17 -14.59 15.65
N ARG A 52 -0.27 -13.63 16.46
CA ARG A 52 -0.23 -13.67 17.94
C ARG A 52 1.16 -13.87 18.57
N HIS A 53 2.24 -13.75 17.80
CA HIS A 53 3.59 -13.73 18.37
C HIS A 53 3.76 -12.51 19.27
N ILE A 54 4.38 -12.73 20.43
CA ILE A 54 4.74 -11.65 21.36
C ILE A 54 5.77 -10.76 20.68
N TYR A 55 5.57 -9.44 20.78
CA TYR A 55 6.57 -8.46 20.37
C TYR A 55 6.87 -7.50 21.52
N GLN A 56 8.00 -6.81 21.41
CA GLN A 56 8.40 -5.79 22.37
C GLN A 56 8.15 -4.41 21.74
N PRO A 57 7.26 -3.57 22.29
CA PRO A 57 6.98 -2.24 21.74
C PRO A 57 8.25 -1.38 21.55
N ASN A 58 9.26 -1.55 22.40
CA ASN A 58 10.52 -0.81 22.31
C ASN A 58 11.48 -1.33 21.23
N LYS A 59 11.18 -2.46 20.56
CA LYS A 59 12.01 -3.05 19.51
C LYS A 59 11.39 -2.99 18.12
N MET A 60 10.22 -2.35 17.98
CA MET A 60 9.56 -2.16 16.70
C MET A 60 10.45 -1.32 15.76
N LYS A 61 10.49 -1.68 14.49
CA LYS A 61 11.34 -1.01 13.50
C LYS A 61 10.47 -0.19 12.57
N ARG A 62 10.65 1.13 12.59
CA ARG A 62 10.05 2.02 11.58
C ARG A 62 10.57 1.61 10.21
N LEU A 63 9.67 1.37 9.27
CA LEU A 63 10.04 1.14 7.89
C LEU A 63 10.27 2.48 7.20
N HIS A 64 11.41 2.59 6.54
CA HIS A 64 11.67 3.66 5.59
C HIS A 64 11.42 3.07 4.20
N VAL A 65 10.44 3.63 3.50
CA VAL A 65 10.11 3.26 2.14
C VAL A 65 10.48 4.47 1.31
N ASP A 66 11.35 4.25 0.33
CA ASP A 66 11.66 5.26 -0.66
C ASP A 66 10.38 5.48 -1.46
N LYS A 67 9.84 6.70 -1.42
CA LYS A 67 8.74 7.07 -2.30
C LYS A 67 9.36 7.23 -3.69
N PRO A 68 9.03 6.39 -4.68
CA PRO A 68 9.46 6.66 -6.04
C PRO A 68 8.88 8.03 -6.42
N GLU A 69 9.77 8.96 -6.76
CA GLU A 69 9.38 10.20 -7.42
C GLU A 69 8.79 9.81 -8.78
N ASP A 70 7.69 10.44 -9.17
CA ASP A 70 7.05 10.31 -10.50
C ASP A 70 6.20 9.07 -10.84
N ILE A 71 5.67 8.30 -9.87
CA ILE A 71 4.53 7.41 -10.18
C ILE A 71 3.24 8.25 -10.18
N ASP A 72 2.68 8.48 -11.36
CA ASP A 72 1.34 9.06 -11.52
C ASP A 72 0.29 8.01 -11.18
N ASP A 73 0.14 7.73 -9.88
CA ASP A 73 -0.84 6.80 -9.32
C ASP A 73 -2.25 7.11 -9.85
N GLN A 74 -2.54 8.38 -10.17
CA GLN A 74 -3.85 8.81 -10.66
C GLN A 74 -4.10 8.34 -12.08
N LYS A 75 -3.09 8.39 -12.96
CA LYS A 75 -3.18 7.87 -14.32
C LYS A 75 -3.24 6.35 -14.34
N GLU A 76 -2.49 5.67 -13.49
CA GLU A 76 -2.59 4.21 -13.33
C GLU A 76 -4.02 3.79 -12.95
N ILE A 77 -4.60 4.45 -11.94
CA ILE A 77 -5.98 4.16 -11.49
C ILE A 77 -7.00 4.46 -12.59
N ASP A 78 -6.87 5.56 -13.34
CA ASP A 78 -7.74 5.91 -14.46
C ASP A 78 -7.72 4.83 -15.57
N LEU A 79 -6.52 4.42 -15.98
CA LEU A 79 -6.34 3.39 -17.00
C LEU A 79 -6.94 2.05 -16.56
N LEU A 80 -6.73 1.65 -15.30
CA LEU A 80 -7.33 0.42 -14.75
C LEU A 80 -8.85 0.48 -14.75
N GLN A 81 -9.45 1.60 -14.33
CA GLN A 81 -10.91 1.76 -14.32
C GLN A 81 -11.47 1.71 -15.74
N ARG A 82 -10.84 2.40 -16.69
CA ARG A 82 -11.25 2.40 -18.10
C ARG A 82 -11.13 1.01 -18.72
N LEU A 83 -10.05 0.28 -18.43
CA LEU A 83 -9.86 -1.09 -18.90
C LEU A 83 -10.97 -2.03 -18.40
N VAL A 84 -11.33 -1.93 -17.11
CA VAL A 84 -12.40 -2.75 -16.52
C VAL A 84 -13.76 -2.45 -17.16
N VAL A 85 -14.08 -1.18 -17.40
CA VAL A 85 -15.36 -0.78 -18.02
C VAL A 85 -15.41 -1.21 -19.50
N SER A 86 -14.30 -1.07 -20.23
CA SER A 86 -14.22 -1.42 -21.64
C SER A 86 -14.15 -2.93 -21.91
N TRP A 87 -13.96 -3.76 -20.88
CA TRP A 87 -13.87 -5.21 -21.04
C TRP A 87 -15.18 -5.85 -21.55
N GLU A 88 -16.33 -5.25 -21.22
CA GLU A 88 -17.65 -5.75 -21.65
C GLU A 88 -18.19 -5.02 -22.90
N THR A 89 -17.48 -4.03 -23.45
CA THR A 89 -17.92 -3.24 -24.61
C THR A 89 -17.35 -3.78 -25.94
N PRO A 90 -17.86 -3.31 -27.10
CA PRO A 90 -17.37 -3.75 -28.41
C PRO A 90 -15.85 -3.54 -28.57
N HIS A 91 -15.18 -4.49 -29.23
CA HIS A 91 -13.71 -4.61 -29.29
C HIS A 91 -12.93 -3.34 -29.70
N GLU A 92 -13.52 -2.39 -30.44
CA GLU A 92 -12.84 -1.13 -30.82
C GLU A 92 -12.48 -0.27 -29.60
N GLN A 93 -13.36 -0.16 -28.60
CA GLN A 93 -13.09 0.66 -27.41
C GLN A 93 -12.05 0.03 -26.47
N LEU A 94 -11.90 -1.29 -26.53
CA LEU A 94 -10.87 -2.01 -25.78
C LEU A 94 -9.49 -1.78 -26.42
N GLY A 95 -9.41 -1.71 -27.75
CA GLY A 95 -8.16 -1.48 -28.48
C GLY A 95 -7.51 -0.14 -28.13
N GLU A 96 -8.29 0.95 -28.09
CA GLU A 96 -7.79 2.28 -27.74
C GLU A 96 -7.21 2.34 -26.32
N VAL A 97 -7.89 1.71 -25.35
CA VAL A 97 -7.41 1.67 -23.96
C VAL A 97 -6.14 0.83 -23.84
N LEU A 98 -6.04 -0.29 -24.56
CA LEU A 98 -4.83 -1.13 -24.56
C LEU A 98 -3.62 -0.39 -25.15
N GLU A 99 -3.78 0.32 -26.27
CA GLU A 99 -2.68 1.11 -26.86
C GLU A 99 -2.21 2.22 -25.91
N GLU A 100 -3.13 2.86 -25.18
CA GLU A 100 -2.77 3.87 -24.19
C GLU A 100 -2.04 3.28 -22.98
N VAL A 101 -2.45 2.09 -22.53
CA VAL A 101 -1.77 1.34 -21.46
C VAL A 101 -0.35 0.95 -21.88
N ASP A 102 -0.18 0.38 -23.07
CA ASP A 102 1.13 -0.03 -23.59
C ASP A 102 2.09 1.17 -23.68
N SER A 103 1.62 2.29 -24.24
CA SER A 103 2.40 3.54 -24.31
C SER A 103 2.76 4.12 -22.94
N TRP A 104 1.91 3.92 -21.94
CA TRP A 104 2.19 4.34 -20.56
C TRP A 104 3.22 3.43 -19.88
N LEU A 105 3.16 2.12 -20.11
CA LEU A 105 4.10 1.13 -19.54
C LEU A 105 5.51 1.20 -20.15
N ASP A 106 5.63 1.67 -21.40
CA ASP A 106 6.92 1.82 -22.10
C ASP A 106 7.71 3.10 -21.71
N ARG A 107 7.19 3.92 -20.80
CA ARG A 107 7.86 5.15 -20.28
C ARG A 107 8.69 4.89 -19.03
#